data_AF-A0A5B8TGP1-F1
#
_entry.id   AF-A0A5B8TGP1-F1
#
_cell.length_a   1.000
_cell.length_b   1.000
_cell.length_c   1.000
_cell.angle_alpha   90.00
_cell.angle_beta   90.00
_cell.angle_gamma   90.00
#
_symmetry.space_group_name_H-M   'P 1'
#
loop_
_entity.id
_entity.type
_entity.pdbx_description
1 polymer ?
#
loop_
_entity_poly.entity_id
_entity_poly.type
_entity_poly.pdbx_seq_one_letter_code
_entity_poly.pdbx_strand_id
1 'polypeptide(L)'
;MTDYQQVYHAATGRPAPANAAQLDALFAALATGVQLPPRAQQAVALGLTAHTLNDASADPPLFAYYQWVLHHYFAAGKLNELSAKLIGMAFTSANLFQTTLPQPLTINPWQAPAMSGHPLANRRVVVIENNGVFVLLLQRHPEWPLLLQGGNDFNPTYVQLVQQLEQRGVQFTYIGDLDSRGIQMADHFYQLLQQTSLKTVMALQQPVMVVGWLARYGKVDPKRTRPLQVVTSDYQLEMDSLTTMGKFVEQEQLLAEYERLIPQWLAVE
;
A
#
# COMPACT_ATOMS: atom_id res chain seq x y z
N MET A 1 9.34 9.73 30.92
CA MET A 1 8.34 9.62 29.85
C MET A 1 7.23 10.60 30.15
N THR A 2 6.80 11.38 29.16
CA THR A 2 5.65 12.28 29.32
C THR A 2 4.37 11.46 29.22
N ASP A 3 3.45 11.64 30.16
CA ASP A 3 2.11 11.05 30.09
C ASP A 3 1.21 11.93 29.23
N TYR A 4 1.12 11.60 27.94
CA TYR A 4 0.32 12.34 26.96
C TYR A 4 -1.18 12.35 27.31
N GLN A 5 -1.67 11.33 28.02
CA GLN A 5 -3.09 11.24 28.41
C GLN A 5 -3.40 12.23 29.54
N GLN A 6 -2.52 12.32 30.54
CA GLN A 6 -2.63 13.33 31.60
C GLN A 6 -2.57 14.75 31.04
N VAL A 7 -1.64 15.02 30.11
CA VAL A 7 -1.50 16.34 29.48
C VAL A 7 -2.74 16.70 28.67
N TYR A 8 -3.30 15.75 27.92
CA TYR A 8 -4.56 15.94 27.19
C TYR A 8 -5.74 16.24 28.12
N HIS A 9 -5.89 15.46 29.20
CA HIS A 9 -6.96 15.64 30.17
C HIS A 9 -6.87 17.00 30.87
N ALA A 10 -5.66 17.38 31.32
CA ALA A 10 -5.43 18.65 31.99
C ALA A 10 -5.74 19.86 31.08
N ALA A 11 -5.42 19.76 29.78
CA ALA A 11 -5.61 20.86 28.84
C ALA A 11 -7.03 20.95 28.25
N THR A 12 -7.72 19.82 28.06
CA THR A 12 -9.03 19.79 27.38
C THR A 12 -10.20 19.56 28.33
N GLY A 13 -9.96 19.10 29.55
CA GLY A 13 -10.99 18.64 30.49
C GLY A 13 -11.72 17.37 30.03
N ARG A 14 -11.24 16.71 28.97
CA ARG A 14 -11.84 15.48 28.42
C ARG A 14 -10.99 14.27 28.79
N PRO A 15 -11.59 13.12 29.11
CA PRO A 15 -10.83 11.88 29.27
C PRO A 15 -10.18 11.50 27.95
N ALA A 16 -8.97 10.92 28.02
CA ALA A 16 -8.36 10.27 26.87
C ALA A 16 -9.24 9.08 26.43
N PRO A 17 -9.29 8.77 25.12
CA PRO A 17 -10.05 7.63 24.62
C PRO A 17 -9.51 6.32 25.19
N ALA A 18 -10.37 5.29 25.28
CA ALA A 18 -10.03 4.03 25.94
C ALA A 18 -8.81 3.31 25.33
N ASN A 19 -8.57 3.52 24.04
CA ASN A 19 -7.45 2.97 23.27
C ASN A 19 -6.25 3.94 23.13
N ALA A 20 -6.22 5.07 23.85
CA ALA A 20 -5.15 6.08 23.76
C ALA A 20 -3.75 5.51 23.94
N ALA A 21 -3.58 4.55 24.87
CA ALA A 21 -2.29 3.92 25.16
C ALA A 21 -1.67 3.19 23.95
N GLN A 22 -2.47 2.82 22.94
CA GLN A 22 -1.95 2.23 21.70
C GLN A 22 -1.03 3.20 20.95
N LEU A 23 -1.18 4.52 21.13
CA LEU A 23 -0.37 5.54 20.46
C LEU A 23 0.95 5.86 21.18
N ASP A 24 1.16 5.35 22.40
CA ASP A 24 2.32 5.72 23.23
C ASP A 24 3.65 5.38 22.53
N ALA A 25 3.72 4.22 21.87
CA ALA A 25 4.90 3.81 21.11
C ALA A 25 5.18 4.75 19.92
N LEU A 26 4.13 5.22 19.24
CA LEU A 26 4.25 6.18 18.14
C LEU A 26 4.72 7.55 18.65
N PHE A 27 4.17 8.04 19.76
CA PHE A 27 4.62 9.30 20.35
C PHE A 27 6.05 9.23 20.87
N ALA A 28 6.48 8.08 21.40
CA ALA A 28 7.87 7.86 21.76
C ALA A 28 8.80 7.94 20.54
N ALA A 29 8.43 7.33 19.40
CA ALA A 29 9.20 7.42 18.17
C ALA A 29 9.22 8.86 17.60
N LEU A 30 8.10 9.59 17.68
CA LEU A 30 8.04 11.00 17.33
C LEU A 30 9.02 11.85 18.15
N ALA A 31 9.10 11.59 19.46
CA ALA A 31 10.00 12.31 20.36
C ALA A 31 11.49 12.05 20.10
N THR A 32 11.85 10.91 19.50
CA THR A 32 13.25 10.61 19.14
C THR A 32 13.67 11.14 17.78
N GLY A 33 12.73 11.65 16.97
CA GLY A 33 13.01 12.21 15.65
C GLY A 33 13.35 11.18 14.57
N VAL A 34 13.14 9.89 14.85
CA VAL A 34 13.30 8.82 13.84
C VAL A 34 12.35 9.07 12.66
N GLN A 35 12.80 8.70 11.46
CA GLN A 35 11.93 8.75 10.29
C GLN A 35 10.80 7.74 10.42
N LEU A 36 9.57 8.23 10.41
CA LEU A 36 8.36 7.44 10.55
C LEU A 36 7.86 6.97 9.19
N PRO A 37 7.30 5.75 9.11
CA PRO A 37 6.63 5.28 7.90
C PRO A 37 5.36 6.11 7.64
N PRO A 38 4.70 5.95 6.48
CA PRO A 38 3.41 6.60 6.24
C PRO A 38 2.38 6.26 7.33
N ARG A 39 1.47 7.20 7.63
CA ARG A 39 0.51 7.09 8.74
C ARG A 39 -0.34 5.82 8.72
N ALA A 40 -0.70 5.33 7.54
CA ALA A 40 -1.43 4.07 7.40
C ALA A 40 -0.63 2.89 7.97
N GLN A 41 0.65 2.82 7.63
CA GLN A 41 1.56 1.81 8.19
C GLN A 41 1.77 2.00 9.70
N GLN A 42 1.87 3.25 10.18
CA GLN A 42 1.96 3.54 11.62
C GLN A 42 0.72 2.98 12.34
N ALA A 43 -0.48 3.21 11.82
CA ALA A 43 -1.73 2.71 12.40
C ALA A 43 -1.74 1.17 12.45
N VAL A 44 -1.41 0.52 11.33
CA VAL A 44 -1.36 -0.94 11.24
C VAL A 44 -0.33 -1.54 12.20
N ALA A 45 0.84 -0.93 12.35
CA ALA A 45 1.86 -1.38 13.30
C ALA A 45 1.39 -1.34 14.76
N LEU A 46 0.41 -0.49 15.07
CA LEU A 46 -0.23 -0.40 16.40
C LEU A 46 -1.46 -1.32 16.54
N GLY A 47 -1.76 -2.14 15.52
CA GLY A 47 -2.93 -3.02 15.48
C GLY A 47 -4.23 -2.31 15.07
N LEU A 48 -4.18 -1.02 14.73
CA LEU A 48 -5.30 -0.23 14.24
C LEU A 48 -5.55 -0.50 12.74
N THR A 49 -6.66 -0.03 12.19
CA THR A 49 -6.88 -0.02 10.73
C THR A 49 -6.09 1.13 10.10
N ALA A 50 -5.65 0.99 8.85
CA ALA A 50 -4.82 1.94 8.12
C ALA A 50 -5.41 3.36 8.08
N HIS A 51 -6.73 3.46 8.12
CA HIS A 51 -7.43 4.74 8.09
C HIS A 51 -7.47 5.45 9.45
N THR A 52 -7.22 4.78 10.58
CA THR A 52 -7.41 5.35 11.93
C THR A 52 -6.64 6.66 12.16
N LEU A 53 -5.45 6.83 11.57
CA LEU A 53 -4.64 8.05 11.71
C LEU A 53 -4.80 9.06 10.55
N ASN A 54 -5.61 8.71 9.55
CA ASN A 54 -5.79 9.48 8.30
C ASN A 54 -7.22 9.97 8.09
N ASP A 55 -8.21 9.31 8.69
CA ASP A 55 -9.63 9.57 8.53
C ASP A 55 -10.28 9.78 9.90
N ALA A 56 -10.81 10.99 10.11
CA ALA A 56 -11.50 11.36 11.34
C ALA A 56 -12.77 10.56 11.60
N SER A 57 -13.32 9.87 10.59
CA SER A 57 -14.51 9.04 10.73
C SER A 57 -14.25 7.60 11.18
N ALA A 58 -13.00 7.11 11.04
CA ALA A 58 -12.65 5.72 11.34
C ALA A 58 -12.65 5.41 12.85
N ASP A 59 -12.04 6.28 13.65
CA ASP A 59 -12.13 6.29 15.12
C ASP A 59 -12.06 7.76 15.59
N PRO A 60 -13.20 8.48 15.63
CA PRO A 60 -13.20 9.91 15.88
C PRO A 60 -12.57 10.32 17.23
N PRO A 61 -12.84 9.62 18.36
CA PRO A 61 -12.19 9.90 19.63
C PRO A 61 -10.66 9.74 19.57
N LEU A 62 -10.16 8.63 19.00
CA LEU A 62 -8.72 8.38 18.93
C LEU A 62 -8.04 9.36 17.95
N PHE A 63 -8.66 9.64 16.81
CA PHE A 63 -8.15 10.60 15.83
C PHE A 63 -8.04 12.00 16.42
N ALA A 64 -9.06 12.46 17.16
CA ALA A 64 -9.04 13.76 17.81
C ALA A 64 -7.93 13.86 18.88
N TYR A 65 -7.75 12.80 19.68
CA TYR A 65 -6.66 12.71 20.66
C TYR A 65 -5.29 12.76 19.98
N TYR A 66 -5.07 11.94 18.94
CA TYR A 66 -3.85 11.92 18.13
C TYR A 66 -3.52 13.31 17.55
N GLN A 67 -4.48 13.94 16.86
CA GLN A 67 -4.30 15.27 16.28
C GLN A 67 -3.99 16.31 17.35
N TRP A 68 -4.64 16.24 18.51
CA TRP A 68 -4.38 17.16 19.61
C TRP A 68 -2.94 17.06 20.10
N VAL A 69 -2.44 15.83 20.36
CA VAL A 69 -1.06 15.60 20.81
C VAL A 69 -0.06 16.11 19.79
N LEU A 70 -0.27 15.84 18.50
CA LEU A 70 0.60 16.38 17.45
C LEU A 70 0.63 17.91 17.45
N HIS A 71 -0.53 18.56 17.51
CA HIS A 71 -0.64 20.01 17.41
C HIS A 71 -0.15 20.76 18.64
N HIS A 72 -0.16 20.15 19.83
CA HIS A 72 0.17 20.84 21.08
C HIS A 72 1.51 20.42 21.66
N TYR A 73 1.94 19.19 21.42
CA TYR A 73 3.19 18.67 21.96
C TYR A 73 4.32 18.67 20.92
N PHE A 74 3.99 18.37 19.66
CA PHE A 74 4.96 18.30 18.56
C PHE A 74 4.89 19.52 17.62
N ALA A 75 4.13 20.56 18.00
CA ALA A 75 3.84 21.76 17.19
C ALA A 75 5.07 22.48 16.61
N ALA A 76 6.17 22.48 17.37
CA ALA A 76 7.41 23.19 17.03
C ALA A 76 8.39 22.34 16.19
N GLY A 77 8.13 21.04 16.03
CA GLY A 77 9.00 20.12 15.28
C GLY A 77 8.45 19.80 13.89
N LYS A 78 9.32 19.76 12.88
CA LYS A 78 8.98 19.09 11.62
C LYS A 78 8.82 17.60 11.93
N LEU A 79 7.62 17.05 11.73
CA LEU A 79 7.39 15.61 11.80
C LEU A 79 8.25 14.94 10.72
N ASN A 80 9.17 14.07 11.12
CA ASN A 80 10.01 13.30 10.21
C ASN A 80 9.21 12.11 9.68
N GLU A 81 8.23 12.37 8.80
CA GLU A 81 7.28 11.37 8.28
C GLU A 81 7.44 11.19 6.77
N LEU A 82 7.43 9.95 6.29
CA LEU A 82 7.34 9.65 4.86
C LEU A 82 5.95 10.03 4.32
N SER A 83 5.92 10.91 3.32
CA SER A 83 4.68 11.30 2.65
C SER A 83 4.33 10.36 1.49
N ALA A 84 3.06 9.98 1.39
CA ALA A 84 2.52 9.14 0.30
C ALA A 84 1.71 9.96 -0.75
N LYS A 85 1.92 11.28 -0.82
CA LYS A 85 1.20 12.18 -1.74
C LYS A 85 1.76 12.07 -3.17
N LEU A 86 1.35 11.04 -3.89
CA LEU A 86 1.69 10.81 -5.31
C LEU A 86 0.52 11.22 -6.21
N ILE A 87 0.83 11.77 -7.39
CA ILE A 87 -0.15 12.35 -8.33
C ILE A 87 -0.79 11.22 -9.16
N GLY A 88 -2.10 11.04 -9.01
CA GLY A 88 -2.83 9.92 -9.61
C GLY A 88 -2.82 9.83 -11.14
N MET A 89 -2.74 10.94 -11.88
CA MET A 89 -2.82 10.86 -13.35
C MET A 89 -1.54 10.34 -14.03
N ALA A 90 -0.44 10.21 -13.29
CA ALA A 90 0.86 9.89 -13.87
C ALA A 90 1.28 8.44 -13.57
N PHE A 91 1.91 7.81 -14.55
CA PHE A 91 2.51 6.49 -14.38
C PHE A 91 3.74 6.65 -13.48
N THR A 92 3.73 6.00 -12.31
CA THR A 92 4.82 6.14 -11.32
C THR A 92 5.51 4.80 -11.11
N SER A 93 6.81 4.74 -11.38
CA SER A 93 7.61 3.51 -11.25
C SER A 93 8.98 3.79 -10.65
N ALA A 94 9.58 2.75 -10.08
CA ALA A 94 10.97 2.75 -9.64
C ALA A 94 11.74 1.63 -10.34
N ASN A 95 12.98 1.91 -10.73
CA ASN A 95 13.95 0.93 -11.27
C ASN A 95 13.47 0.10 -12.47
N LEU A 96 12.44 0.56 -13.18
CA LEU A 96 11.96 -0.09 -14.40
C LEU A 96 12.78 0.33 -15.62
N PHE A 97 13.07 1.63 -15.72
CA PHE A 97 13.78 2.24 -16.85
C PHE A 97 15.24 2.52 -16.49
N GLN A 98 16.16 2.37 -17.45
CA GLN A 98 17.54 2.82 -17.26
C GLN A 98 17.56 4.35 -17.23
N THR A 99 18.05 4.94 -16.15
CA THR A 99 18.10 6.39 -15.98
C THR A 99 19.12 6.79 -14.92
N THR A 100 19.57 8.04 -14.96
CA THR A 100 20.35 8.68 -13.89
C THR A 100 19.50 9.62 -13.03
N LEU A 101 18.21 9.76 -13.34
CA LEU A 101 17.29 10.59 -12.58
C LEU A 101 16.98 9.93 -11.21
N PRO A 102 16.74 10.74 -10.16
CA PRO A 102 16.26 10.24 -8.88
C PRO A 102 14.95 9.44 -9.04
N GLN A 103 14.84 8.35 -8.29
CA GLN A 103 13.64 7.50 -8.25
C GLN A 103 12.69 7.97 -7.13
N PRO A 104 11.36 7.73 -7.25
CA PRO A 104 10.68 7.12 -8.39
C PRO A 104 10.53 8.08 -9.59
N LEU A 105 10.39 7.53 -10.79
CA LEU A 105 10.00 8.28 -11.97
C LEU A 105 8.48 8.43 -12.04
N THR A 106 8.03 9.65 -12.30
CA THR A 106 6.62 9.97 -12.60
C THR A 106 6.53 10.44 -14.05
N ILE A 107 5.76 9.70 -14.85
CA ILE A 107 5.63 9.88 -16.30
C ILE A 107 4.23 10.42 -16.59
N ASN A 108 4.16 11.64 -17.10
CA ASN A 108 2.92 12.27 -17.51
C ASN A 108 2.43 11.71 -18.86
N PRO A 109 1.13 11.86 -19.18
CA PRO A 109 0.56 11.43 -20.47
C PRO A 109 1.34 11.87 -21.71
N TRP A 110 1.80 13.12 -21.74
CA TRP A 110 2.57 13.66 -22.87
C TRP A 110 3.99 13.09 -22.98
N GLN A 111 4.51 12.44 -21.93
CA GLN A 111 5.82 11.78 -21.93
C GLN A 111 5.72 10.31 -22.36
N ALA A 112 4.54 9.69 -22.26
CA ALA A 112 4.35 8.26 -22.52
C ALA A 112 4.85 7.80 -23.92
N PRO A 113 4.63 8.54 -25.03
CA PRO A 113 5.15 8.13 -26.33
C PRO A 113 6.68 7.98 -26.37
N ALA A 114 7.41 8.85 -25.67
CA ALA A 114 8.88 8.79 -25.62
C ALA A 114 9.39 7.57 -24.83
N MET A 115 8.57 7.02 -23.94
CA MET A 115 8.95 5.88 -23.10
C MET A 115 8.84 4.54 -23.83
N SER A 116 8.14 4.49 -24.97
CA SER A 116 7.90 3.25 -25.72
C SER A 116 9.20 2.53 -26.11
N GLY A 117 10.24 3.27 -26.50
CA GLY A 117 11.56 2.72 -26.84
C GLY A 117 12.62 2.89 -25.75
N HIS A 118 12.31 3.55 -24.64
CA HIS A 118 13.31 3.91 -23.63
C HIS A 118 13.91 2.64 -22.98
N PRO A 119 15.25 2.52 -22.84
CA PRO A 119 15.88 1.30 -22.32
C PRO A 119 15.35 0.86 -20.95
N LEU A 120 15.17 -0.45 -20.77
CA LEU A 120 14.69 -1.04 -19.52
C LEU A 120 15.86 -1.47 -18.63
N ALA A 121 15.76 -1.17 -17.35
CA ALA A 121 16.70 -1.66 -16.33
C ALA A 121 16.30 -3.06 -15.85
N ASN A 122 14.99 -3.32 -15.76
CA ASN A 122 14.44 -4.58 -15.28
C ASN A 122 13.31 -5.08 -16.18
N ARG A 123 13.12 -6.41 -16.21
CA ARG A 123 12.05 -7.08 -16.97
C ARG A 123 10.97 -7.70 -16.09
N ARG A 124 11.07 -7.55 -14.78
CA ARG A 124 10.10 -8.07 -13.82
C ARG A 124 9.76 -6.95 -12.86
N VAL A 125 8.48 -6.68 -12.69
CA VAL A 125 8.00 -5.52 -11.94
C VAL A 125 6.91 -5.93 -10.96
N VAL A 126 7.03 -5.45 -9.73
CA VAL A 126 6.00 -5.63 -8.70
C VAL A 126 5.06 -4.44 -8.75
N VAL A 127 3.81 -4.69 -9.11
CA VAL A 127 2.73 -3.69 -9.13
C VAL A 127 2.11 -3.61 -7.74
N ILE A 128 2.09 -2.41 -7.19
CA ILE A 128 1.66 -2.10 -5.83
C ILE A 128 0.44 -1.20 -5.90
N GLU A 129 -0.63 -1.61 -5.25
CA GLU A 129 -1.86 -0.81 -5.14
C GLU A 129 -1.68 0.42 -4.24
N ASN A 130 -1.07 0.27 -3.08
CA ASN A 130 -1.04 1.32 -2.06
C ASN A 130 0.20 2.24 -2.14
N ASN A 131 -0.03 3.56 -2.20
CA ASN A 131 1.05 4.57 -2.23
C ASN A 131 2.01 4.49 -1.04
N GLY A 132 1.48 4.25 0.16
CA GLY A 132 2.28 4.16 1.39
C GLY A 132 3.19 2.93 1.37
N VAL A 133 2.66 1.79 0.93
CA VAL A 133 3.44 0.56 0.73
C VAL A 133 4.51 0.77 -0.33
N PHE A 134 4.19 1.40 -1.46
CA PHE A 134 5.15 1.71 -2.52
C PHE A 134 6.31 2.57 -2.00
N VAL A 135 6.02 3.70 -1.34
CA VAL A 135 7.06 4.61 -0.83
C VAL A 135 7.92 3.91 0.22
N LEU A 136 7.31 3.13 1.10
CA LEU A 136 8.03 2.43 2.16
C LEU A 136 8.93 1.31 1.61
N LEU A 137 8.42 0.51 0.66
CA LEU A 137 9.23 -0.51 0.00
C LEU A 137 10.38 0.10 -0.78
N LEU A 138 10.15 1.19 -1.51
CA LEU A 138 11.21 1.88 -2.26
C LEU A 138 12.27 2.48 -1.33
N GLN A 139 11.88 3.05 -0.19
CA GLN A 139 12.81 3.59 0.79
C GLN A 139 13.70 2.49 1.39
N ARG A 140 13.13 1.31 1.68
CA ARG A 140 13.86 0.18 2.27
C ARG A 140 14.68 -0.61 1.25
N HIS A 141 14.17 -0.72 0.03
CA HIS A 141 14.72 -1.52 -1.06
C HIS A 141 14.85 -0.67 -2.32
N PRO A 142 15.85 0.24 -2.37
CA PRO A 142 15.95 1.28 -3.40
C PRO A 142 16.19 0.75 -4.82
N GLU A 143 16.54 -0.53 -4.96
CA GLU A 143 16.84 -1.18 -6.25
C GLU A 143 15.65 -2.00 -6.80
N TRP A 144 14.57 -2.19 -6.03
CA TRP A 144 13.46 -3.03 -6.49
C TRP A 144 12.68 -2.39 -7.64
N PRO A 145 12.35 -3.14 -8.70
CA PRO A 145 11.52 -2.66 -9.79
C PRO A 145 10.05 -2.65 -9.37
N LEU A 146 9.56 -1.47 -8.99
CA LEU A 146 8.22 -1.26 -8.47
C LEU A 146 7.38 -0.41 -9.43
N LEU A 147 6.09 -0.72 -9.54
CA LEU A 147 5.11 0.10 -10.26
C LEU A 147 3.97 0.44 -9.30
N LEU A 148 3.62 1.71 -9.19
CA LEU A 148 2.47 2.14 -8.42
C LEU A 148 1.22 2.15 -9.29
N GLN A 149 0.21 1.37 -8.88
CA GLN A 149 -1.15 1.46 -9.40
C GLN A 149 -1.95 2.55 -8.66
N GLY A 150 -1.68 2.73 -7.36
CA GLY A 150 -2.40 3.65 -6.47
C GLY A 150 -2.64 5.04 -7.05
N GLY A 151 -3.91 5.35 -7.29
CA GLY A 151 -4.39 6.67 -7.71
C GLY A 151 -4.55 6.86 -9.22
N ASN A 152 -4.16 5.90 -10.06
CA ASN A 152 -4.29 6.06 -11.52
C ASN A 152 -5.61 5.59 -12.12
N ASP A 153 -6.41 4.84 -11.35
CA ASP A 153 -7.72 4.29 -11.75
C ASP A 153 -7.72 3.66 -13.16
N PHE A 154 -6.60 3.03 -13.53
CA PHE A 154 -6.37 2.45 -14.85
C PHE A 154 -6.63 3.44 -15.99
N ASN A 155 -6.21 4.69 -15.83
CA ASN A 155 -6.33 5.70 -16.87
C ASN A 155 -5.63 5.24 -18.17
N PRO A 156 -6.04 5.77 -19.34
CA PRO A 156 -5.55 5.28 -20.63
C PRO A 156 -4.02 5.31 -20.79
N THR A 157 -3.35 6.30 -20.19
CA THR A 157 -1.88 6.40 -20.23
C THR A 157 -1.23 5.26 -19.47
N TYR A 158 -1.73 4.95 -18.27
CA TYR A 158 -1.23 3.84 -17.47
C TYR A 158 -1.39 2.51 -18.22
N VAL A 159 -2.59 2.24 -18.74
CA VAL A 159 -2.90 1.02 -19.49
C VAL A 159 -1.99 0.87 -20.70
N GLN A 160 -1.84 1.95 -21.49
CA GLN A 160 -0.98 1.96 -22.67
C GLN A 160 0.47 1.62 -22.31
N LEU A 161 1.02 2.24 -21.26
CA LEU A 161 2.41 2.00 -20.86
C LEU A 161 2.60 0.57 -20.34
N VAL A 162 1.69 0.05 -19.52
CA VAL A 162 1.75 -1.34 -19.03
C VAL A 162 1.75 -2.32 -20.19
N GLN A 163 0.83 -2.18 -21.15
CA GLN A 163 0.74 -3.06 -22.31
C GLN A 163 1.97 -2.96 -23.23
N GLN A 164 2.53 -1.75 -23.42
CA GLN A 164 3.76 -1.58 -24.18
C GLN A 164 4.97 -2.21 -23.49
N LEU A 165 5.07 -2.08 -22.17
CA LEU A 165 6.13 -2.72 -21.39
C LEU A 165 6.02 -4.24 -21.47
N GLU A 166 4.80 -4.77 -21.36
CA GLU A 166 4.54 -6.19 -21.52
C GLU A 166 4.97 -6.70 -22.90
N GLN A 167 4.61 -5.99 -23.98
CA GLN A 167 5.04 -6.33 -25.35
C GLN A 167 6.57 -6.34 -25.50
N ARG A 168 7.28 -5.62 -24.64
CA ARG A 168 8.76 -5.58 -24.59
C ARG A 168 9.34 -6.66 -23.67
N GLY A 169 8.52 -7.59 -23.20
CA GLY A 169 8.91 -8.72 -22.35
C GLY A 169 8.97 -8.40 -20.87
N VAL A 170 8.36 -7.30 -20.41
CA VAL A 170 8.20 -7.04 -18.98
C VAL A 170 7.08 -7.92 -18.42
N GLN A 171 7.38 -8.64 -17.35
CA GLN A 171 6.41 -9.43 -16.59
C GLN A 171 6.00 -8.68 -15.33
N PHE A 172 4.71 -8.79 -14.99
CA PHE A 172 4.13 -8.13 -13.83
C PHE A 172 3.64 -9.14 -12.81
N THR A 173 3.91 -8.88 -11.53
CA THR A 173 3.18 -9.48 -10.41
C THR A 173 2.42 -8.38 -9.67
N TYR A 174 1.24 -8.68 -9.14
CA TYR A 174 0.39 -7.70 -8.48
C TYR A 174 0.26 -8.01 -6.99
N ILE A 175 0.38 -6.99 -6.15
CA ILE A 175 0.09 -7.04 -4.72
C ILE A 175 -0.81 -5.88 -4.32
N GLY A 176 -1.84 -6.16 -3.52
CA GLY A 176 -2.85 -5.17 -3.11
C GLY A 176 -3.54 -5.54 -1.81
N ASP A 177 -4.57 -4.78 -1.46
CA ASP A 177 -5.41 -5.08 -0.31
C ASP A 177 -6.14 -6.42 -0.53
N LEU A 178 -6.24 -7.23 0.54
CA LEU A 178 -7.11 -8.42 0.54
C LEU A 178 -8.50 -8.03 1.01
N ASP A 179 -9.17 -7.25 0.18
CA ASP A 179 -10.59 -6.94 0.30
C ASP A 179 -11.29 -7.09 -1.06
N SER A 180 -12.61 -6.97 -1.08
CA SER A 180 -13.37 -7.21 -2.31
C SER A 180 -13.00 -6.23 -3.44
N ARG A 181 -12.62 -4.99 -3.11
CA ARG A 181 -12.22 -4.00 -4.12
C ARG A 181 -10.80 -4.26 -4.62
N GLY A 182 -9.86 -4.58 -3.72
CA GLY A 182 -8.49 -4.93 -4.06
C GLY A 182 -8.42 -6.16 -4.97
N ILE A 183 -9.20 -7.22 -4.68
CA ILE A 183 -9.31 -8.39 -5.57
C ILE A 183 -9.89 -8.01 -6.93
N GLN A 184 -10.94 -7.18 -6.98
CA GLN A 184 -11.50 -6.72 -8.25
C GLN A 184 -10.47 -5.90 -9.05
N MET A 185 -9.63 -5.11 -8.39
CA MET A 185 -8.56 -4.35 -9.03
C MET A 185 -7.46 -5.25 -9.57
N ALA A 186 -7.09 -6.31 -8.85
CA ALA A 186 -6.13 -7.31 -9.32
C ALA A 186 -6.67 -8.10 -10.53
N ASP A 187 -7.96 -8.48 -10.51
CA ASP A 187 -8.65 -9.12 -11.64
C ASP A 187 -8.69 -8.19 -12.85
N HIS A 188 -9.06 -6.92 -12.65
CA HIS A 188 -9.07 -5.95 -13.72
C HIS A 188 -7.66 -5.71 -14.29
N PHE A 189 -6.64 -5.57 -13.44
CA PHE A 189 -5.25 -5.44 -13.90
C PHE A 189 -4.84 -6.61 -14.77
N TYR A 190 -5.13 -7.85 -14.37
CA TYR A 190 -4.84 -9.03 -15.17
C TYR A 190 -5.55 -9.01 -16.53
N GLN A 191 -6.81 -8.58 -16.59
CA GLN A 191 -7.56 -8.48 -17.86
C GLN A 191 -6.95 -7.47 -18.85
N LEU A 192 -6.17 -6.49 -18.37
CA LEU A 192 -5.46 -5.55 -19.25
C LEU A 192 -4.24 -6.16 -19.91
N LEU A 193 -3.69 -7.22 -19.31
CA LEU A 193 -2.49 -7.91 -19.78
C LEU A 193 -2.83 -8.88 -20.91
N GLN A 194 -1.91 -9.00 -21.85
CA GLN A 194 -2.05 -9.84 -23.05
C GLN A 194 -1.08 -11.02 -23.06
N GLN A 195 0.02 -10.97 -22.31
CA GLN A 195 1.10 -11.96 -22.40
C GLN A 195 1.50 -12.56 -21.04
N THR A 196 1.42 -11.77 -19.97
CA THR A 196 1.76 -12.17 -18.62
C THR A 196 0.72 -13.16 -18.13
N SER A 197 1.16 -14.38 -17.80
CA SER A 197 0.24 -15.42 -17.32
C SER A 197 -0.33 -15.08 -15.95
N LEU A 198 -1.54 -15.54 -15.67
CA LEU A 198 -2.18 -15.39 -14.35
C LEU A 198 -1.28 -15.86 -13.21
N LYS A 199 -0.60 -17.01 -13.39
CA LYS A 199 0.37 -17.54 -12.42
C LYS A 199 1.49 -16.54 -12.10
N THR A 200 1.92 -15.76 -13.08
CA THR A 200 2.96 -14.73 -12.89
C THR A 200 2.40 -13.51 -12.17
N VAL A 201 1.19 -13.08 -12.54
CA VAL A 201 0.51 -11.97 -11.87
C VAL A 201 0.30 -12.27 -10.39
N MET A 202 -0.24 -13.44 -10.08
CA MET A 202 -0.56 -13.88 -8.72
C MET A 202 0.64 -14.47 -7.97
N ALA A 203 1.87 -14.42 -8.52
CA ALA A 203 3.00 -15.17 -7.96
C ALA A 203 3.29 -14.84 -6.49
N LEU A 204 3.10 -13.58 -6.09
CA LEU A 204 3.30 -13.09 -4.72
C LEU A 204 2.04 -13.13 -3.86
N GLN A 205 0.86 -13.34 -4.45
CA GLN A 205 -0.44 -13.35 -3.78
C GLN A 205 -1.31 -14.43 -4.44
N GLN A 206 -1.08 -15.68 -4.02
CA GLN A 206 -1.80 -16.85 -4.52
C GLN A 206 -2.97 -17.19 -3.58
N PRO A 207 -4.03 -17.84 -4.08
CA PRO A 207 -5.22 -18.14 -3.27
C PRO A 207 -4.91 -18.85 -1.94
N VAL A 208 -3.98 -19.81 -1.94
CA VAL A 208 -3.57 -20.52 -0.72
C VAL A 208 -2.90 -19.60 0.32
N MET A 209 -2.13 -18.61 -0.13
CA MET A 209 -1.51 -17.63 0.76
C MET A 209 -2.56 -16.65 1.29
N VAL A 210 -3.49 -16.21 0.44
CA VAL A 210 -4.60 -15.33 0.81
C VAL A 210 -5.43 -15.94 1.94
N VAL A 211 -5.83 -17.20 1.84
CA VAL A 211 -6.56 -17.88 2.93
C VAL A 211 -5.74 -17.88 4.24
N GLY A 212 -4.45 -18.20 4.17
CA GLY A 212 -3.56 -18.19 5.34
C GLY A 212 -3.43 -16.80 5.98
N TRP A 213 -3.32 -15.76 5.16
CA TRP A 213 -3.24 -14.38 5.62
C TRP A 213 -4.56 -13.89 6.20
N LEU A 214 -5.70 -14.23 5.61
CA LEU A 214 -7.03 -13.94 6.17
C LEU A 214 -7.24 -14.59 7.53
N ALA A 215 -6.77 -15.83 7.71
CA ALA A 215 -6.86 -16.52 8.98
C ALA A 215 -6.01 -15.84 10.07
N ARG A 216 -4.79 -15.40 9.72
CA ARG A 216 -3.80 -14.88 10.66
C ARG A 216 -3.96 -13.39 10.97
N TYR A 217 -4.20 -12.57 9.95
CA TYR A 217 -4.17 -11.12 10.02
C TYR A 217 -5.55 -10.47 9.81
N GLY A 218 -6.56 -11.26 9.44
CA GLY A 218 -7.84 -10.76 8.99
C GLY A 218 -8.67 -10.06 10.05
N LYS A 219 -9.23 -8.91 9.70
CA LYS A 219 -10.18 -8.12 10.50
C LYS A 219 -11.58 -8.25 9.92
N VAL A 220 -12.60 -8.20 10.76
CA VAL A 220 -14.00 -8.32 10.30
C VAL A 220 -14.52 -6.96 9.84
N ASP A 221 -14.98 -6.88 8.59
CA ASP A 221 -15.71 -5.73 8.07
C ASP A 221 -16.63 -6.17 6.92
N PRO A 222 -17.97 -6.22 7.15
CA PRO A 222 -18.93 -6.66 6.14
C PRO A 222 -18.95 -5.83 4.86
N LYS A 223 -18.54 -4.55 4.91
CA LYS A 223 -18.51 -3.69 3.71
C LYS A 223 -17.31 -4.04 2.83
N ARG A 224 -16.15 -4.28 3.45
CA ARG A 224 -14.90 -4.63 2.74
C ARG A 224 -14.90 -6.07 2.21
N THR A 225 -15.75 -6.94 2.74
CA THR A 225 -15.85 -8.35 2.33
C THR A 225 -17.13 -8.66 1.55
N ARG A 226 -17.83 -7.64 1.06
CA ARG A 226 -19.04 -7.82 0.25
C ARG A 226 -18.62 -8.34 -1.12
N PRO A 227 -19.20 -9.44 -1.62
CA PRO A 227 -18.83 -9.99 -2.91
C PRO A 227 -19.02 -8.98 -4.03
N LEU A 228 -17.99 -8.84 -4.87
CA LEU A 228 -17.99 -8.07 -6.10
C LEU A 228 -17.78 -9.01 -7.29
N GLN A 229 -18.18 -8.55 -8.48
CA GLN A 229 -17.98 -9.31 -9.70
C GLN A 229 -16.50 -9.32 -10.08
N VAL A 230 -15.98 -10.52 -10.30
CA VAL A 230 -14.68 -10.83 -10.90
C VAL A 230 -14.87 -11.87 -11.99
N VAL A 231 -13.99 -11.89 -12.99
CA VAL A 231 -14.12 -12.79 -14.16
C VAL A 231 -13.18 -13.98 -14.05
N THR A 232 -11.99 -13.78 -13.52
CA THR A 232 -10.97 -14.83 -13.45
C THR A 232 -11.23 -15.78 -12.29
N SER A 233 -11.14 -17.09 -12.54
CA SER A 233 -11.47 -18.14 -11.56
C SER A 233 -10.68 -18.04 -10.26
N ASP A 234 -9.37 -17.77 -10.34
CA ASP A 234 -8.52 -17.74 -9.14
C ASP A 234 -8.82 -16.52 -8.27
N TYR A 235 -9.17 -15.38 -8.88
CA TYR A 235 -9.67 -14.21 -8.14
C TYR A 235 -11.08 -14.44 -7.57
N GLN A 236 -11.91 -15.25 -8.24
CA GLN A 236 -13.19 -15.68 -7.64
C GLN A 236 -12.95 -16.54 -6.39
N LEU A 237 -11.95 -17.43 -6.39
CA LEU A 237 -11.58 -18.20 -5.20
C LEU A 237 -11.12 -17.30 -4.04
N GLU A 238 -10.34 -16.25 -4.33
CA GLU A 238 -9.96 -15.26 -3.33
C GLU A 238 -11.18 -14.49 -2.81
N MET A 239 -12.09 -14.06 -3.69
CA MET A 239 -13.34 -13.37 -3.34
C MET A 239 -14.25 -14.23 -2.44
N ASP A 240 -14.38 -15.51 -2.77
CA ASP A 240 -15.17 -16.47 -2.00
C ASP A 240 -14.55 -16.70 -0.61
N SER A 241 -13.22 -16.70 -0.53
CA SER A 241 -12.47 -16.80 0.73
C SER A 241 -12.74 -15.60 1.64
N LEU A 242 -12.66 -14.37 1.11
CA LEU A 242 -13.02 -13.15 1.85
C LEU A 242 -14.46 -13.21 2.36
N THR A 243 -15.39 -13.53 1.47
CA THR A 243 -16.83 -13.49 1.75
C THR A 243 -17.21 -14.55 2.79
N THR A 244 -16.64 -15.76 2.68
CA THR A 244 -16.89 -16.87 3.59
C THR A 244 -16.30 -16.62 4.98
N MET A 245 -15.09 -16.07 5.04
CA MET A 245 -14.43 -15.77 6.32
C MET A 245 -14.95 -14.49 6.96
N GLY A 246 -15.57 -13.59 6.18
CA GLY A 246 -16.01 -12.27 6.62
C GLY A 246 -14.85 -11.40 7.09
N LYS A 247 -13.64 -11.64 6.57
CA LYS A 247 -12.41 -10.95 6.96
C LYS A 247 -11.71 -10.31 5.77
N PHE A 248 -11.01 -9.20 6.02
CA PHE A 248 -10.12 -8.53 5.08
C PHE A 248 -8.73 -8.32 5.68
N VAL A 249 -7.72 -8.09 4.85
CA VAL A 249 -6.35 -7.73 5.27
C VAL A 249 -5.88 -6.52 4.48
N GLU A 250 -5.37 -5.49 5.16
CA GLU A 250 -4.77 -4.31 4.50
C GLU A 250 -3.39 -4.67 3.96
N GLN A 251 -2.99 -4.10 2.83
CA GLN A 251 -1.70 -4.37 2.21
C GLN A 251 -0.54 -4.06 3.16
N GLU A 252 -0.65 -3.01 3.99
CA GLU A 252 0.31 -2.65 5.04
C GLU A 252 0.55 -3.76 6.07
N GLN A 253 -0.43 -4.64 6.31
CA GLN A 253 -0.28 -5.78 7.23
C GLN A 253 0.62 -6.87 6.65
N LEU A 254 0.77 -6.92 5.33
CA LEU A 254 1.50 -7.97 4.59
C LEU A 254 2.92 -7.57 4.22
N LEU A 255 3.39 -6.38 4.64
CA LEU A 255 4.69 -5.84 4.27
C LEU A 255 5.84 -6.84 4.53
N ALA A 256 5.88 -7.48 5.70
CA ALA A 256 6.91 -8.46 6.03
C ALA A 256 6.86 -9.72 5.15
N GLU A 257 5.66 -10.15 4.74
CA GLU A 257 5.49 -11.27 3.81
C GLU A 257 5.98 -10.89 2.41
N TYR A 258 5.63 -9.69 1.94
CA TYR A 258 6.11 -9.18 0.66
C TYR A 258 7.62 -8.98 0.65
N GLU A 259 8.22 -8.45 1.71
CA GLU A 259 9.67 -8.30 1.82
C GLU A 259 10.41 -9.64 1.77
N ARG A 260 9.75 -10.74 2.19
CA ARG A 260 10.28 -12.10 2.07
C ARG A 260 10.10 -12.68 0.65
N LEU A 261 8.96 -12.42 0.01
CA LEU A 261 8.58 -13.05 -1.26
C LEU A 261 9.12 -12.32 -2.50
N ILE A 262 9.17 -10.99 -2.49
CA ILE A 262 9.59 -10.18 -3.64
C ILE A 262 11.00 -10.55 -4.13
N PRO A 263 12.04 -10.66 -3.27
CA PRO A 263 13.39 -11.03 -3.73
C PRO A 263 13.43 -12.37 -4.45
N GLN A 264 12.66 -13.36 -3.97
CA GLN A 264 12.61 -14.69 -4.56
C GLN A 264 11.97 -14.66 -5.94
N TRP A 265 10.91 -13.87 -6.10
CA TRP A 265 10.30 -13.66 -7.40
C TRP A 265 11.27 -12.94 -8.33
N LEU A 266 11.88 -11.84 -7.91
CA LEU A 266 12.82 -11.06 -8.74
C LEU A 266 14.07 -11.83 -9.18
N ALA A 267 14.51 -12.83 -8.41
CA ALA A 267 15.72 -13.61 -8.69
C ALA A 267 15.56 -14.69 -9.80
N VAL A 268 14.34 -14.98 -10.25
CA VAL A 268 14.12 -15.97 -11.33
C VAL A 268 14.38 -15.31 -12.70
N GLU A 269 15.30 -15.88 -13.47
CA GLU A 269 15.65 -15.44 -14.84
C GLU A 269 14.63 -15.91 -15.88
#